data_AF-B6WPP1-F1
#
_entry.id   AF-B6WPP1-F1
#
_cell.length_a   1.000
_cell.length_b   1.000
_cell.length_c   1.000
_cell.angle_alpha   90.00
_cell.angle_beta   90.00
_cell.angle_gamma   90.00
#
_symmetry.space_group_name_H-M   'P 1'
#
loop_
_entity.id
_entity.type
_entity.pdbx_description
1 polymer ?
#
loop_
_entity_poly.entity_id
_entity_poly.type
_entity_poly.pdbx_seq_one_letter_code
_entity_poly.pdbx_strand_id
1 'polypeptide(L)'
;MTRKIIKSITKGLFVYLLLISICCSLLFLSFSLDGDIESNASIGICKISNGEIYPKVLEHYLPMPWTYFLSSWAHYLQQDKFTDREMLKAAIAPGDNIFERAMVPEYGRYWHGYLVFLRPVLMFFPYEEIKYLGLIVHILGISIIYFSVKRISDFLAKGLVVSFLLYGWLTAWLSFQFYSAYFIVYAAGSLVTRIKKRHILYFSL
;
A
#
# COMPACT_ATOMS: atom_id res chain seq x y z
N MET A 1 -13.06 -20.10 -35.73
CA MET A 1 -12.60 -20.12 -34.32
C MET A 1 -11.32 -19.31 -34.13
N THR A 2 -10.33 -19.47 -35.02
CA THR A 2 -9.05 -18.74 -35.07
C THR A 2 -9.12 -17.21 -35.02
N ARG A 3 -10.03 -16.56 -35.77
CA ARG A 3 -10.14 -15.08 -35.74
C ARG A 3 -10.54 -14.49 -34.38
N LYS A 4 -11.40 -15.18 -33.61
CA LYS A 4 -11.77 -14.73 -32.24
C LYS A 4 -10.59 -14.85 -31.29
N ILE A 5 -9.83 -15.96 -31.39
CA ILE A 5 -8.64 -16.21 -30.56
C ILE A 5 -7.56 -15.16 -30.86
N ILE A 6 -7.25 -14.92 -32.14
CA ILE A 6 -6.29 -13.89 -32.56
C ILE A 6 -6.71 -12.52 -32.03
N LYS A 7 -7.99 -12.14 -32.17
CA LYS A 7 -8.50 -10.85 -31.65
C LYS A 7 -8.30 -10.72 -30.14
N SER A 8 -8.59 -11.78 -29.37
CA SER A 8 -8.37 -11.80 -27.92
C SER A 8 -6.89 -11.69 -27.56
N ILE A 9 -6.00 -12.39 -28.26
CA ILE A 9 -4.55 -12.31 -28.06
C ILE A 9 -4.05 -10.90 -28.36
N THR A 10 -4.42 -10.31 -29.50
CA THR A 10 -4.03 -8.93 -29.83
C THR A 10 -4.54 -7.92 -28.81
N LYS A 11 -5.76 -8.09 -28.30
CA LYS A 11 -6.30 -7.22 -27.25
C LYS A 11 -5.53 -7.38 -25.94
N GLY A 12 -5.21 -8.62 -25.55
CA GLY A 12 -4.42 -8.91 -24.36
C GLY A 12 -3.01 -8.30 -24.46
N LEU A 13 -2.35 -8.48 -25.60
CA LEU A 13 -1.04 -7.90 -25.88
C LEU A 13 -1.07 -6.38 -25.82
N PHE A 14 -2.07 -5.75 -26.44
CA PHE A 14 -2.25 -4.30 -26.38
C PHE A 14 -2.41 -3.80 -24.93
N VAL A 15 -3.27 -4.45 -24.14
CA VAL A 15 -3.46 -4.10 -22.72
C VAL A 15 -2.15 -4.26 -21.93
N TYR A 16 -1.43 -5.35 -22.16
CA TYR A 16 -0.15 -5.61 -21.50
C TYR A 16 0.90 -4.53 -21.82
N LEU A 17 1.08 -4.20 -23.11
CA LEU A 17 2.00 -3.14 -23.54
C LEU A 17 1.60 -1.77 -22.99
N LEU A 18 0.30 -1.47 -22.95
CA LEU A 18 -0.22 -0.25 -22.35
C LEU A 18 0.11 -0.17 -20.86
N LEU A 19 -0.07 -1.26 -20.11
CA LEU A 19 0.28 -1.30 -18.68
C LEU A 19 1.77 -1.11 -18.44
N ILE A 20 2.64 -1.74 -19.24
CA ILE A 20 4.09 -1.50 -19.17
C ILE A 20 4.40 -0.03 -19.43
N SER A 21 3.84 0.55 -20.49
CA SER A 21 4.05 1.96 -20.83
C SER A 21 3.63 2.90 -19.69
N ILE A 22 2.49 2.63 -19.04
CA ILE A 22 2.02 3.40 -17.89
C ILE A 22 3.00 3.25 -16.72
N CYS A 23 3.40 2.04 -16.37
CA CYS A 23 4.33 1.79 -15.27
C CYS A 23 5.69 2.50 -15.48
N CYS A 24 6.26 2.40 -16.69
CA CYS A 24 7.50 3.08 -17.03
C CYS A 24 7.35 4.61 -17.00
N SER A 25 6.24 5.14 -17.49
CA SER A 25 5.98 6.59 -17.47
C SER A 25 5.83 7.11 -16.04
N LEU A 26 5.12 6.37 -15.18
CA LEU A 26 4.95 6.73 -13.77
C LEU A 26 6.28 6.66 -13.00
N LEU A 27 7.11 5.66 -13.27
CA LEU A 27 8.45 5.56 -12.70
C LEU A 27 9.31 6.75 -13.15
N PHE A 28 9.31 7.06 -14.44
CA PHE A 28 10.05 8.19 -14.99
C PHE A 28 9.60 9.51 -14.33
N LEU A 29 8.29 9.78 -14.27
CA LEU A 29 7.75 10.97 -13.61
C LEU A 29 8.11 11.03 -12.13
N SER A 30 7.98 9.90 -11.43
CA SER A 30 8.32 9.78 -10.01
C SER A 30 9.77 10.19 -9.74
N PHE A 31 10.72 9.82 -10.60
CA PHE A 31 12.15 10.14 -10.48
C PHE A 31 12.60 11.44 -11.17
N SER A 32 11.74 12.05 -12.00
CA SER A 32 12.01 13.33 -12.68
C SER A 32 11.72 14.55 -11.80
N LEU A 33 10.90 14.37 -10.77
CA LEU A 33 10.51 15.44 -9.87
C LEU A 33 11.52 15.56 -8.73
N ASP A 34 11.89 16.80 -8.42
CA ASP A 34 12.74 17.14 -7.29
C ASP A 34 11.91 17.85 -6.20
N GLY A 35 12.31 17.66 -4.95
CA GLY A 35 11.64 18.19 -3.76
C GLY A 35 12.42 17.75 -2.51
N ASP A 36 11.82 17.87 -1.33
CA ASP A 36 12.48 17.57 -0.04
C ASP A 36 12.67 16.05 0.23
N ILE A 37 12.74 15.24 -0.84
CA ILE A 37 12.82 13.77 -0.81
C ILE A 37 14.02 13.30 0.01
N GLU A 38 15.19 13.93 -0.18
CA GLU A 38 16.42 13.53 0.51
C GLU A 38 16.31 13.72 2.03
N SER A 39 15.80 14.88 2.45
CA SER A 39 15.54 15.18 3.86
C SER A 39 14.49 14.23 4.44
N ASN A 40 13.35 14.10 3.77
CA ASN A 40 12.22 13.29 4.24
C ASN A 40 12.53 11.79 4.30
N ALA A 41 13.35 11.28 3.38
CA ALA A 41 13.80 9.90 3.38
C ALA A 41 14.92 9.65 4.41
N SER A 42 15.89 10.55 4.55
CA SER A 42 17.01 10.40 5.50
C SER A 42 16.53 10.41 6.95
N ILE A 43 15.53 11.23 7.29
CA ILE A 43 14.85 11.19 8.59
C ILE A 43 14.28 9.78 8.86
N GLY A 44 13.59 9.20 7.88
CA GLY A 44 13.04 7.84 7.98
C GLY A 44 14.12 6.76 8.13
N ILE A 45 15.22 6.85 7.37
CA ILE A 45 16.35 5.92 7.44
C ILE A 45 17.01 5.97 8.82
N CYS A 46 17.26 7.17 9.35
CA CYS A 46 17.86 7.37 10.67
C CYS A 46 16.98 6.73 11.76
N LYS A 47 15.68 7.06 11.75
CA LYS A 47 14.66 6.52 12.65
C LYS A 47 14.59 4.99 12.65
N ILE A 48 14.51 4.38 11.47
CA ILE A 48 14.48 2.91 11.35
C ILE A 48 15.79 2.30 11.87
N SER A 49 16.93 2.92 11.58
CA SER A 49 18.26 2.42 12.00
C SER A 49 18.47 2.53 13.50
N ASN A 50 17.92 3.56 14.15
CA ASN A 50 17.94 3.73 15.61
C ASN A 50 16.95 2.83 16.34
N GLY A 51 16.20 1.99 15.61
CA GLY A 51 15.16 1.14 16.19
C GLY A 51 13.95 1.92 16.69
N GLU A 52 13.76 3.18 16.27
CA GLU A 52 12.57 3.95 16.61
C GLU A 52 11.34 3.31 15.98
N ILE A 53 10.52 2.72 16.86
CA ILE A 53 9.31 1.97 16.51
C ILE A 53 8.20 2.99 16.24
N TYR A 54 7.62 2.94 15.04
CA TYR A 54 6.53 3.83 14.65
C TYR A 54 5.24 3.07 14.37
N PRO A 55 4.05 3.61 14.71
CA PRO A 55 3.82 4.82 15.50
C PRO A 55 3.55 4.54 16.97
N LYS A 56 4.17 5.33 17.83
CA LYS A 56 3.95 5.32 19.29
C LYS A 56 2.68 6.05 19.72
N VAL A 57 1.79 6.40 18.78
CA VAL A 57 0.61 7.24 19.05
C VAL A 57 -0.21 6.69 20.21
N LEU A 58 -0.37 5.38 20.33
CA LEU A 58 -1.13 4.76 21.42
C LEU A 58 -0.29 4.40 22.65
N GLU A 59 1.04 4.37 22.53
CA GLU A 59 1.94 3.95 23.61
C GLU A 59 1.89 4.93 24.79
N HIS A 60 1.73 6.23 24.51
CA HIS A 60 1.66 7.25 25.55
C HIS A 60 0.32 7.30 26.30
N TYR A 61 -0.77 6.84 25.67
CA TYR A 61 -2.13 6.95 26.24
C TYR A 61 -2.65 5.65 26.86
N LEU A 62 -1.92 4.54 26.73
CA LEU A 62 -2.40 3.24 27.18
C LEU A 62 -1.75 2.79 28.50
N PRO A 63 -2.50 2.05 29.35
CA PRO A 63 -1.93 1.45 30.55
C PRO A 63 -0.80 0.47 30.21
N MET A 64 0.19 0.33 31.10
CA MET A 64 1.39 -0.50 30.90
C MET A 64 1.16 -1.93 30.34
N PRO A 65 0.13 -2.69 30.74
CA PRO A 65 -0.13 -4.01 30.13
C PRO A 65 -0.48 -3.93 28.64
N TRP A 66 -1.23 -2.89 28.26
CA TRP A 66 -1.67 -2.67 26.89
C TRP A 66 -0.55 -2.11 26.01
N THR A 67 0.36 -1.31 26.57
CA THR A 67 1.54 -0.84 25.84
C THR A 67 2.45 -2.01 25.48
N TYR A 68 2.73 -2.94 26.41
CA TYR A 68 3.50 -4.15 26.11
C TYR A 68 2.82 -5.07 25.10
N PHE A 69 1.50 -5.26 25.21
CA PHE A 69 0.76 -6.07 24.26
C PHE A 69 0.84 -5.46 22.85
N LEU A 70 0.52 -4.18 22.70
CA LEU A 70 0.53 -3.51 21.40
C LEU A 70 1.94 -3.29 20.86
N SER A 71 2.93 -3.03 21.70
CA SER A 71 4.32 -2.86 21.27
C SER A 71 4.94 -4.19 20.83
N SER A 72 4.67 -5.29 21.54
CA SER A 72 5.07 -6.64 21.15
C SER A 72 4.42 -7.07 19.84
N TRP A 73 3.12 -6.80 19.69
CA TRP A 73 2.41 -7.04 18.43
C TRP A 73 2.92 -6.13 17.31
N ALA A 74 3.11 -4.83 17.55
CA ALA A 74 3.67 -3.91 16.55
C ALA A 74 5.09 -4.33 16.13
N HIS A 75 5.92 -4.80 17.07
CA HIS A 75 7.26 -5.31 16.78
C HIS A 75 7.20 -6.58 15.92
N TYR A 76 6.30 -7.51 16.23
CA TYR A 76 6.11 -8.74 15.45
C TYR A 76 5.52 -8.48 14.06
N LEU A 77 4.70 -7.44 13.90
CA LEU A 77 3.99 -7.11 12.65
C LEU A 77 4.75 -6.10 11.77
N GLN A 78 5.86 -5.55 12.25
CA GLN A 78 6.84 -4.76 11.49
C GLN A 78 7.90 -5.67 10.84
N GLN A 79 7.49 -6.84 10.32
CA GLN A 79 8.44 -7.88 9.86
C GLN A 79 9.41 -7.41 8.77
N ASP A 80 9.21 -6.22 8.18
CA ASP A 80 10.02 -5.76 7.07
C ASP A 80 10.50 -4.30 7.14
N LYS A 81 10.99 -3.89 8.31
CA LYS A 81 11.76 -2.63 8.48
C LYS A 81 12.95 -2.56 7.52
N PHE A 82 13.51 -3.73 7.21
CA PHE A 82 14.63 -3.85 6.31
C PHE A 82 14.24 -3.39 4.90
N THR A 83 13.18 -3.93 4.31
CA THR A 83 12.71 -3.46 2.99
C THR A 83 12.30 -1.99 3.03
N ASP A 84 11.60 -1.52 4.07
CA ASP A 84 11.27 -0.09 4.22
C ASP A 84 12.53 0.79 4.13
N ARG A 85 13.59 0.43 4.87
CA ARG A 85 14.86 1.17 4.88
C ARG A 85 15.57 1.12 3.54
N GLU A 86 15.64 -0.05 2.91
CA GLU A 86 16.31 -0.20 1.62
C GLU A 86 15.56 0.57 0.51
N MET A 87 14.23 0.69 0.61
CA MET A 87 13.43 1.47 -0.34
C MET A 87 13.54 2.98 -0.11
N LEU A 88 13.70 3.43 1.14
CA LEU A 88 14.05 4.82 1.41
C LEU A 88 15.44 5.18 0.87
N LYS A 89 16.42 4.30 1.02
CA LYS A 89 17.74 4.50 0.41
C LYS A 89 17.66 4.53 -1.12
N ALA A 90 16.87 3.64 -1.70
CA ALA A 90 16.63 3.62 -3.13
C ALA A 90 16.01 4.93 -3.64
N ALA A 91 15.11 5.55 -2.88
CA ALA A 91 14.47 6.80 -3.28
C ALA A 91 15.46 7.97 -3.41
N ILE A 92 16.59 7.91 -2.68
CA ILE A 92 17.65 8.92 -2.66
C ILE A 92 18.95 8.44 -3.32
N ALA A 93 18.93 7.28 -3.98
CA ALA A 93 20.12 6.71 -4.58
C ALA A 93 20.70 7.69 -5.63
N PRO A 94 22.02 7.93 -5.60
CA PRO A 94 22.67 8.70 -6.65
C PRO A 94 22.60 7.91 -7.96
N GLY A 95 22.62 8.63 -9.08
CA GLY A 95 22.70 8.05 -10.41
C GLY A 95 22.83 9.15 -11.45
N ASP A 96 23.57 8.87 -12.52
CA ASP A 96 23.88 9.86 -13.56
C ASP A 96 22.65 10.21 -14.39
N ASN A 97 21.66 9.31 -14.42
CA ASN A 97 20.40 9.51 -15.13
C ASN A 97 19.19 8.94 -14.36
N ILE A 98 17.99 9.32 -14.80
CA ILE A 98 16.72 8.94 -14.16
C ILE A 98 16.52 7.42 -14.12
N PHE A 99 16.95 6.69 -15.16
CA PHE A 99 16.79 5.24 -15.20
C PHE A 99 17.70 4.54 -14.19
N GLU A 100 18.94 5.03 -14.06
CA GLU A 100 19.88 4.54 -13.06
C GLU A 100 19.39 4.82 -11.64
N ARG A 101 18.91 6.04 -11.36
CA ARG A 101 18.29 6.38 -10.06
C ARG A 101 17.06 5.53 -9.75
N ALA A 102 16.28 5.19 -10.77
CA ALA A 102 15.09 4.36 -10.62
C ALA A 102 15.38 2.86 -10.48
N MET A 103 16.61 2.42 -10.77
CA MET A 103 17.08 1.06 -10.56
C MET A 103 17.84 0.98 -9.23
N VAL A 104 17.67 -0.12 -8.49
CA VAL A 104 18.42 -0.38 -7.25
C VAL A 104 19.27 -1.63 -7.47
N PRO A 105 20.49 -1.51 -8.01
CA PRO A 105 21.27 -2.66 -8.46
C PRO A 105 21.56 -3.64 -7.33
N GLU A 106 21.85 -3.12 -6.14
CA GLU A 106 22.28 -3.89 -4.96
C GLU A 106 21.11 -4.55 -4.22
N TYR A 107 19.87 -4.18 -4.55
CA TYR A 107 18.66 -4.69 -3.91
C TYR A 107 17.62 -5.21 -4.92
N GLY A 108 18.09 -5.89 -5.97
CA GLY A 108 17.25 -6.42 -7.06
C GLY A 108 16.28 -7.55 -6.67
N ARG A 109 16.14 -7.89 -5.39
CA ARG A 109 15.29 -8.99 -4.90
C ARG A 109 13.83 -8.59 -4.72
N TYR A 110 13.52 -7.29 -4.66
CA TYR A 110 12.16 -6.77 -4.48
C TYR A 110 11.77 -5.84 -5.62
N TRP A 111 10.57 -6.04 -6.15
CA TRP A 111 10.02 -5.20 -7.20
C TRP A 111 9.71 -3.80 -6.64
N HIS A 112 10.36 -2.79 -7.20
CA HIS A 112 10.29 -1.38 -6.75
C HIS A 112 9.02 -0.64 -7.19
N GLY A 113 7.97 -1.36 -7.59
CA GLY A 113 6.74 -0.76 -8.12
C GLY A 113 6.11 0.25 -7.15
N TYR A 114 6.36 0.14 -5.85
CA TYR A 114 5.83 1.09 -4.88
C TYR A 114 6.66 2.38 -4.73
N LEU A 115 7.91 2.45 -5.21
CA LEU A 115 8.68 3.71 -5.28
C LEU A 115 7.99 4.76 -6.16
N VAL A 116 7.22 4.29 -7.14
CA VAL A 116 6.32 5.12 -7.96
C VAL A 116 5.37 5.95 -7.09
N PHE A 117 4.92 5.41 -5.95
CA PHE A 117 4.04 6.10 -5.01
C PHE A 117 4.81 6.73 -3.85
N LEU A 118 5.81 6.04 -3.31
CA LEU A 118 6.56 6.52 -2.15
C LEU A 118 7.32 7.81 -2.44
N ARG A 119 8.05 7.87 -3.56
CA ARG A 119 8.93 9.02 -3.87
C ARG A 119 8.16 10.33 -4.10
N PRO A 120 7.01 10.36 -4.82
CA PRO A 120 6.21 11.58 -4.91
C PRO A 120 5.63 12.04 -3.58
N VAL A 121 5.23 11.11 -2.70
CA VAL A 121 4.70 11.49 -1.38
C VAL A 121 5.80 11.99 -0.45
N LEU A 122 7.02 11.44 -0.57
CA LEU A 122 8.21 11.93 0.13
C LEU A 122 8.61 13.37 -0.25
N MET A 123 8.10 13.93 -1.35
CA MET A 123 8.32 15.35 -1.66
C MET A 123 7.63 16.27 -0.65
N PHE A 124 6.57 15.78 0.00
CA PHE A 124 5.71 16.59 0.87
C PHE A 124 5.77 16.17 2.34
N PHE A 125 6.04 14.88 2.61
CA PHE A 125 5.92 14.31 3.95
C PHE A 125 7.14 13.45 4.30
N PRO A 126 7.70 13.55 5.52
CA PRO A 126 8.68 12.60 6.03
C PRO A 126 8.06 11.20 6.16
N TYR A 127 8.88 10.16 6.05
CA TYR A 127 8.42 8.77 5.99
C TYR A 127 7.40 8.37 7.08
N GLU A 128 7.59 8.88 8.30
CA GLU A 128 6.68 8.63 9.42
C GLU A 128 5.28 9.19 9.16
N GLU A 129 5.19 10.42 8.64
CA GLU A 129 3.93 11.07 8.29
C GLU A 129 3.19 10.32 7.19
N ILE A 130 3.92 9.72 6.25
CA ILE A 130 3.32 8.86 5.23
C ILE A 130 2.65 7.63 5.86
N LYS A 131 3.19 7.07 6.96
CA LYS A 131 2.52 5.97 7.70
C LYS A 131 1.22 6.45 8.37
N TYR A 132 1.19 7.67 8.91
CA TYR A 132 -0.05 8.26 9.46
C TYR A 132 -1.11 8.45 8.39
N LEU A 133 -0.73 8.97 7.22
CA LEU A 133 -1.62 9.07 6.06
C LEU A 133 -2.12 7.70 5.61
N GLY A 134 -1.23 6.71 5.60
CA GLY A 134 -1.56 5.32 5.30
C GLY A 134 -2.67 4.76 6.19
N LEU A 135 -2.62 5.01 7.50
CA LEU A 135 -3.73 4.63 8.38
C LEU A 135 -5.04 5.30 7.95
N ILE A 136 -5.02 6.61 7.72
CA ILE A 136 -6.24 7.35 7.39
C ILE A 136 -6.89 6.71 6.16
N VAL A 137 -6.11 6.42 5.12
CA VAL A 137 -6.59 5.74 3.91
C VAL A 137 -7.11 4.33 4.24
N HIS A 138 -6.44 3.59 5.12
CA HIS A 138 -6.87 2.27 5.56
C HIS A 138 -8.23 2.30 6.28
N ILE A 139 -8.43 3.22 7.22
CA ILE A 139 -9.70 3.40 7.95
C ILE A 139 -10.83 3.77 6.97
N LEU A 140 -10.56 4.67 6.02
CA LEU A 140 -11.51 5.02 4.97
C LEU A 140 -11.83 3.81 4.10
N GLY A 141 -10.83 3.03 3.69
CA GLY A 141 -10.98 1.81 2.91
C GLY A 141 -11.86 0.77 3.61
N ILE A 142 -11.58 0.47 4.89
CA ILE A 142 -12.40 -0.41 5.73
C ILE A 142 -13.83 0.11 5.84
N SER A 143 -14.01 1.42 6.06
CA SER A 143 -15.34 2.03 6.18
C SER A 143 -16.14 1.87 4.89
N ILE A 144 -15.52 2.13 3.73
CA ILE A 144 -16.16 1.99 2.42
C ILE A 144 -16.59 0.55 2.16
N ILE A 145 -15.70 -0.43 2.38
CA ILE A 145 -16.05 -1.84 2.17
C ILE A 145 -17.09 -2.31 3.19
N TYR A 146 -17.01 -1.87 4.45
CA TYR A 146 -17.98 -2.18 5.49
C TYR A 146 -19.38 -1.72 5.09
N PHE A 147 -19.56 -0.45 4.70
CA PHE A 147 -20.86 0.05 4.26
C PHE A 147 -21.35 -0.61 2.96
N SER A 148 -20.42 -1.02 2.09
CA SER A 148 -20.74 -1.76 0.88
C SER A 148 -21.27 -3.17 1.19
N VAL A 149 -20.64 -3.89 2.12
CA VAL A 149 -21.06 -5.24 2.56
C VAL A 149 -22.32 -5.18 3.41
N LYS A 150 -22.49 -4.14 4.24
CA LYS A 150 -23.67 -3.94 5.08
C LYS A 150 -24.97 -3.86 4.27
N ARG A 151 -24.90 -3.38 3.02
CA ARG A 151 -26.04 -3.38 2.07
C ARG A 151 -26.47 -4.79 1.64
N ILE A 152 -25.64 -5.80 1.86
CA ILE A 152 -25.90 -7.21 1.55
C ILE A 152 -26.25 -7.98 2.82
N SER A 153 -25.41 -7.86 3.86
CA SER A 153 -25.62 -8.55 5.14
C SER A 153 -24.85 -7.86 6.26
N ASP A 154 -25.56 -7.51 7.34
CA ASP A 154 -24.96 -6.92 8.54
C ASP A 154 -24.03 -7.90 9.27
N PHE A 155 -24.36 -9.20 9.25
CA PHE A 155 -23.50 -10.26 9.81
C PHE A 155 -22.15 -10.32 9.09
N LEU A 156 -22.15 -10.31 7.74
CA LEU A 156 -20.91 -10.32 6.96
C LEU A 156 -20.09 -9.04 7.17
N ALA A 157 -20.75 -7.88 7.28
CA ALA A 157 -20.08 -6.61 7.53
C ALA A 157 -19.37 -6.59 8.89
N LYS A 158 -20.02 -7.11 9.95
CA LYS A 158 -19.40 -7.28 11.27
C LYS A 158 -18.28 -8.31 11.25
N GLY A 159 -18.49 -9.44 10.58
CA GLY A 159 -17.46 -10.48 10.40
C GLY A 159 -16.20 -9.92 9.73
N LEU A 160 -16.35 -9.07 8.72
CA LEU A 160 -15.22 -8.39 8.05
C LEU A 160 -14.40 -7.56 9.04
N VAL A 161 -15.05 -6.77 9.91
CA VAL A 161 -14.35 -5.97 10.94
C VAL A 161 -13.58 -6.87 11.90
N VAL A 162 -14.20 -7.97 12.36
CA VAL A 162 -13.53 -8.95 13.23
C VAL A 162 -12.33 -9.59 12.52
N SER A 163 -12.45 -9.93 11.23
CA SER A 163 -11.33 -10.46 10.45
C SER A 163 -10.15 -9.48 10.35
N PHE A 164 -10.41 -8.19 10.12
CA PHE A 164 -9.35 -7.16 10.12
C PHE A 164 -8.70 -7.00 11.50
N LEU A 165 -9.48 -7.07 12.57
CA LEU A 165 -8.94 -7.03 13.94
C LEU A 165 -8.05 -8.25 14.23
N LEU A 166 -8.50 -9.45 13.87
CA LEU A 166 -7.79 -10.72 14.12
C LEU A 166 -6.56 -10.91 13.24
N TYR A 167 -6.59 -10.45 11.99
CA TYR A 167 -5.41 -10.44 11.11
C TYR A 167 -4.30 -9.49 11.64
N GLY A 168 -4.66 -8.67 12.62
CA GLY A 168 -3.81 -7.64 13.17
C GLY A 168 -4.08 -6.34 12.44
N TRP A 169 -5.04 -5.55 12.95
CA TRP A 169 -5.26 -4.16 12.54
C TRP A 169 -3.96 -3.32 12.50
N LEU A 170 -2.90 -3.78 13.18
CA LEU A 170 -1.57 -3.19 13.18
C LEU A 170 -0.68 -3.58 11.96
N THR A 171 -0.83 -4.77 11.33
CA THR A 171 -0.09 -5.09 10.08
C THR A 171 -0.46 -4.14 8.96
N ALA A 172 -1.76 -3.83 8.91
CA ALA A 172 -2.40 -2.83 8.07
C ALA A 172 -1.76 -1.44 8.16
N TRP A 173 -1.27 -1.07 9.34
CA TRP A 173 -0.67 0.24 9.57
C TRP A 173 0.82 0.27 9.13
N LEU A 174 1.57 -0.80 9.39
CA LEU A 174 3.00 -0.68 9.68
C LEU A 174 3.95 -0.84 8.50
N SER A 175 3.52 -1.50 7.42
CA SER A 175 4.41 -1.82 6.29
C SER A 175 3.82 -1.35 4.96
N PHE A 176 4.56 -0.50 4.25
CA PHE A 176 4.13 0.08 2.97
C PHE A 176 3.86 -0.98 1.91
N GLN A 177 4.61 -2.08 1.92
CA GLN A 177 4.45 -3.16 0.95
C GLN A 177 3.04 -3.77 0.92
N PHE A 178 2.34 -3.81 2.06
CA PHE A 178 1.00 -4.39 2.14
C PHE A 178 -0.10 -3.40 1.74
N TYR A 179 0.17 -2.10 1.64
CA TYR A 179 -0.85 -1.10 1.30
C TYR A 179 -1.52 -1.42 -0.04
N SER A 180 -0.72 -1.86 -1.01
CA SER A 180 -1.21 -2.28 -2.33
C SER A 180 -2.23 -3.42 -2.24
N ALA A 181 -1.94 -4.46 -1.46
CA ALA A 181 -2.83 -5.60 -1.26
C ALA A 181 -4.15 -5.16 -0.62
N TYR A 182 -4.11 -4.30 0.40
CA TYR A 182 -5.32 -3.79 1.05
C TYR A 182 -6.16 -2.93 0.11
N PHE A 183 -5.55 -2.03 -0.67
CA PHE A 183 -6.28 -1.21 -1.63
C PHE A 183 -7.00 -2.05 -2.68
N ILE A 184 -6.35 -3.13 -3.16
CA ILE A 184 -6.98 -4.10 -4.06
C ILE A 184 -8.19 -4.75 -3.37
N VAL A 185 -8.05 -5.20 -2.13
CA VAL A 185 -9.15 -5.82 -1.37
C VAL A 185 -10.33 -4.85 -1.21
N TYR A 186 -10.08 -3.60 -0.84
CA TYR A 186 -11.14 -2.59 -0.69
C TYR A 186 -11.86 -2.30 -2.01
N ALA A 187 -11.09 -2.08 -3.07
CA ALA A 187 -11.63 -1.76 -4.39
C ALA A 187 -12.42 -2.95 -4.96
N ALA A 188 -11.81 -4.14 -4.99
CA ALA A 188 -12.42 -5.34 -5.53
C ALA A 188 -13.65 -5.76 -4.70
N GLY A 189 -13.53 -5.78 -3.37
CA GLY A 189 -14.64 -6.10 -2.48
C GLY A 189 -15.83 -5.15 -2.69
N SER A 190 -15.56 -3.84 -2.71
CA SER A 190 -16.60 -2.83 -2.97
C SER A 190 -17.23 -2.99 -4.35
N LEU A 191 -16.45 -3.30 -5.39
CA LEU A 191 -16.96 -3.52 -6.74
C LEU A 191 -17.86 -4.76 -6.83
N VAL A 192 -17.45 -5.87 -6.22
CA VAL A 192 -18.22 -7.12 -6.20
C VAL A 192 -19.60 -6.91 -5.56
N THR A 193 -19.68 -6.14 -4.46
CA THR A 193 -20.97 -5.85 -3.83
C THR A 193 -21.93 -5.09 -4.74
N ARG A 194 -21.41 -4.21 -5.61
CA ARG A 194 -22.22 -3.44 -6.58
C ARG A 194 -22.74 -4.33 -7.71
N ILE A 195 -21.91 -5.25 -8.21
CA ILE A 195 -22.32 -6.21 -9.25
C ILE A 195 -23.41 -7.15 -8.73
N LYS A 196 -23.23 -7.69 -7.51
CA LYS A 196 -24.20 -8.61 -6.91
C LYS A 196 -25.55 -7.95 -6.67
N LYS A 197 -25.58 -6.69 -6.18
CA LYS A 197 -26.82 -5.92 -6.02
C LYS A 197 -27.58 -5.81 -7.34
N ARG A 198 -26.87 -5.54 -8.44
CA ARG A 198 -27.47 -5.41 -9.78
C ARG A 198 -28.10 -6.73 -10.25
N HIS A 199 -27.43 -7.87 -10.04
CA HIS A 199 -27.99 -9.18 -10.41
C HIS A 199 -29.19 -9.59 -9.56
N ILE A 200 -29.20 -9.30 -8.25
CA ILE A 200 -30.36 -9.60 -7.40
C ILE A 200 -31.59 -8.80 -7.86
N LEU A 201 -31.41 -7.52 -8.22
CA LEU A 201 -32.50 -6.66 -8.73
C LEU A 201 -33.10 -7.15 -10.06
N TYR A 202 -32.32 -7.80 -10.93
CA TYR A 202 -32.81 -8.35 -12.19
C TYR A 202 -33.58 -9.67 -12.03
N PHE A 203 -33.44 -10.37 -10.90
CA PHE A 203 -34.21 -11.59 -10.60
C PHE A 203 -35.44 -11.33 -9.74
N SER A 204 -35.64 -10.10 -9.26
CA SER A 204 -36.78 -9.66 -8.45
C SER A 204 -37.80 -8.80 -9.21
N LEU A 205 -37.72 -8.79 -10.55
CA LEU A 205 -38.68 -8.21 -11.49
C LEU A 205 -39.20 -9.34 -12.40
#